data_AF-A0AAD7F7W8-F1
#
_entry.id   AF-A0AAD7F7W8-F1
#
_cell.length_a   1.000
_cell.length_b   1.000
_cell.length_c   1.000
_cell.angle_alpha   90.00
_cell.angle_beta   90.00
_cell.angle_gamma   90.00
#
_symmetry.space_group_name_H-M   'P 1'
#
loop_
_entity.id
_entity.type
_entity.pdbx_description
1 polymer ?
#
loop_
_entity_poly.entity_id
_entity_poly.type
_entity_poly.pdbx_seq_one_letter_code
_entity_poly.pdbx_strand_id
1 'polypeptide(L)'
;ALQALDRLPWDGTIGCFHADSSVESLARWFTTDWLNTDHEDQMLELLSADLDLSDGSTSTIETTYFVLALAQAYSDPEKYRTSQRFRWLRKLGTVFAMRDRDRLGAIVNIHNNHWVALTIDCTKNIVGYGDGFRGKPPSTLHTHLDWWLFQHLGVEFTWKDIPAAKQHN
;
A
#
# COMPACT_ATOMS: atom_id res chain seq x y z
N ALA A 1 3.58 9.24 27.00
CA ALA A 1 3.29 7.92 26.42
C ALA A 1 2.71 6.97 27.48
N LEU A 2 3.46 6.59 28.52
CA LEU A 2 3.02 5.61 29.54
C LEU A 2 1.69 5.95 30.27
N GLN A 3 1.46 7.22 30.63
CA GLN A 3 0.22 7.62 31.32
C GLN A 3 -1.07 7.47 30.49
N ALA A 4 -0.96 7.37 29.15
CA ALA A 4 -2.13 7.16 28.30
C ALA A 4 -2.56 5.68 28.29
N LEU A 5 -1.61 4.75 28.45
CA LEU A 5 -1.85 3.30 28.46
C LEU A 5 -2.56 2.83 29.74
N ASP A 6 -2.28 3.46 30.88
CA ASP A 6 -2.94 3.14 32.16
C ASP A 6 -4.44 3.46 32.17
N ARG A 7 -4.93 4.21 31.19
CA ARG A 7 -6.32 4.69 31.11
C ARG A 7 -7.12 4.05 29.98
N LEU A 8 -6.49 3.24 29.13
CA LEU A 8 -7.18 2.56 28.05
C LEU A 8 -7.91 1.33 28.62
N PRO A 9 -9.23 1.18 28.36
CA PRO A 9 -9.88 -0.10 28.55
C PRO A 9 -9.23 -1.09 27.59
N TRP A 10 -8.48 -2.05 28.12
CA TRP A 10 -7.78 -3.07 27.33
C TRP A 10 -8.75 -4.09 26.71
N ASP A 11 -10.03 -4.04 27.11
CA ASP A 11 -11.12 -4.77 26.52
C ASP A 11 -11.87 -3.91 25.48
N GLY A 12 -11.97 -4.44 24.25
CA GLY A 12 -12.79 -3.84 23.21
C GLY A 12 -12.16 -3.85 21.83
N THR A 13 -12.88 -3.25 20.89
CA THR A 13 -12.45 -3.06 19.51
C THR A 13 -12.13 -1.59 19.25
N ILE A 14 -11.10 -1.36 18.45
CA ILE A 14 -10.75 -0.05 17.95
C ILE A 14 -11.71 0.24 16.80
N GLY A 15 -12.70 1.09 17.04
CA GLY A 15 -13.47 1.67 15.94
C GLY A 15 -12.58 2.57 15.08
N CYS A 16 -13.03 2.87 13.85
CA CYS A 16 -12.40 3.77 12.86
C CYS A 16 -11.52 3.13 11.78
N PHE A 17 -11.27 1.81 11.83
CA PHE A 17 -10.56 1.09 10.76
C PHE A 17 -11.48 0.13 10.00
N HIS A 18 -11.12 -0.26 8.77
CA HIS A 18 -11.89 -1.22 7.98
C HIS A 18 -11.91 -2.63 8.60
N ALA A 19 -10.86 -3.00 9.33
CA ALA A 19 -10.76 -4.26 10.06
C ALA A 19 -10.93 -4.02 11.56
N ASP A 20 -11.85 -4.77 12.18
CA ASP A 20 -12.01 -4.79 13.64
C ASP A 20 -10.69 -5.25 14.27
N SER A 21 -10.03 -4.32 14.96
CA SER A 21 -8.77 -4.57 15.64
C SER A 21 -9.00 -4.54 17.15
N SER A 22 -8.51 -5.53 17.89
CA SER A 22 -8.56 -5.53 19.36
C SER A 22 -7.71 -4.38 19.91
N VAL A 23 -8.14 -3.74 21.00
CA VAL A 23 -7.32 -2.73 21.71
C VAL A 23 -5.97 -3.33 22.16
N GLU A 24 -5.92 -4.63 22.44
CA GLU A 24 -4.68 -5.34 22.77
C GLU A 24 -3.64 -5.27 21.64
N SER A 25 -4.07 -5.18 20.37
CA SER A 25 -3.15 -5.01 19.24
C SER A 25 -2.31 -3.74 19.39
N LEU A 26 -2.84 -2.70 20.04
CA LEU A 26 -2.09 -1.46 20.25
C LEU A 26 -0.86 -1.65 21.13
N ALA A 27 -0.85 -2.64 22.01
CA ALA A 27 0.31 -2.93 22.85
C ALA A 27 1.56 -3.22 22.01
N ARG A 28 1.39 -3.79 20.80
CA ARG A 28 2.49 -4.14 19.90
C ARG A 28 3.26 -2.91 19.38
N TRP A 29 2.61 -1.75 19.25
CA TRP A 29 3.27 -0.48 18.93
C TRP A 29 4.31 -0.07 19.98
N PHE A 30 4.23 -0.61 21.19
CA PHE A 30 5.11 -0.31 22.31
C PHE A 30 6.13 -1.42 22.59
N THR A 31 6.23 -2.44 21.73
CA THR A 31 7.23 -3.51 21.86
C THR A 31 8.30 -3.41 20.76
N THR A 32 9.27 -4.33 20.78
CA THR A 32 10.26 -4.52 19.71
C THR A 32 9.83 -5.62 18.73
N ASP A 33 8.60 -6.10 18.83
CA ASP A 33 8.11 -7.14 17.93
C ASP A 33 7.81 -6.56 16.55
N TRP A 34 7.97 -7.39 15.52
CA TRP A 34 7.65 -7.00 14.15
C TRP A 34 6.18 -6.64 14.01
N LEU A 35 5.87 -5.53 13.35
CA LEU A 35 4.48 -5.19 12.99
C LEU A 35 3.92 -6.21 11.99
N ASN A 36 2.63 -6.50 12.12
CA ASN A 36 1.91 -7.37 11.18
C ASN A 36 1.11 -6.53 10.18
N THR A 37 0.46 -7.18 9.22
CA THR A 37 -0.37 -6.56 8.20
C THR A 37 -1.44 -5.62 8.76
N ASP A 38 -2.08 -5.95 9.88
CA ASP A 38 -3.15 -5.12 10.46
C ASP A 38 -2.60 -3.75 10.92
N HIS A 39 -1.41 -3.74 11.53
CA HIS A 39 -0.76 -2.51 11.99
C HIS A 39 -0.34 -1.63 10.81
N GLU A 40 0.14 -2.27 9.74
CA GLU A 40 0.55 -1.62 8.51
C GLU A 40 -0.66 -1.02 7.76
N ASP A 41 -1.75 -1.77 7.62
CA ASP A 41 -2.99 -1.29 7.01
C ASP A 41 -3.63 -0.16 7.85
N GLN A 42 -3.58 -0.22 9.19
CA GLN A 42 -4.00 0.89 10.06
C GLN A 42 -3.22 2.19 9.76
N MET A 43 -1.89 2.13 9.59
CA MET A 43 -1.10 3.31 9.24
C MET A 43 -1.46 3.86 7.85
N LEU A 44 -1.72 2.99 6.88
CA LEU A 44 -2.13 3.39 5.53
C LEU A 44 -3.51 4.04 5.53
N GLU A 45 -4.44 3.53 6.34
CA GLU A 45 -5.78 4.11 6.50
C GLU A 45 -5.70 5.52 7.11
N LEU A 46 -4.87 5.71 8.15
CA LEU A 46 -4.61 7.04 8.71
C LEU A 46 -4.00 7.99 7.67
N LEU A 47 -3.01 7.52 6.91
CA LEU A 47 -2.38 8.32 5.86
C LEU A 47 -3.37 8.67 4.73
N SER A 48 -4.25 7.74 4.36
CA SER A 48 -5.32 7.98 3.40
C SER A 48 -6.29 9.04 3.90
N ALA A 49 -6.71 8.94 5.17
CA ALA A 49 -7.62 9.92 5.77
C ALA A 49 -7.00 11.32 5.83
N ASP A 50 -5.72 11.44 6.20
CA ASP A 50 -5.00 12.71 6.19
C ASP A 50 -4.89 13.31 4.78
N LEU A 51 -4.70 12.47 3.76
CA LEU A 51 -4.67 12.92 2.36
C LEU A 51 -6.04 13.33 1.84
N ASP A 52 -7.12 12.65 2.25
CA ASP A 52 -8.49 13.02 1.88
C ASP A 52 -8.93 14.34 2.53
N LEU A 53 -8.42 14.63 3.74
CA LEU A 53 -8.61 15.92 4.42
C LEU A 53 -7.79 17.05 3.77
N SER A 54 -6.74 16.71 3.00
CA SER A 54 -5.96 17.70 2.26
C SER A 54 -6.68 18.08 0.96
N ASP A 55 -7.24 19.28 0.92
CA ASP A 55 -7.98 19.79 -0.24
C ASP A 55 -7.16 19.66 -1.53
N GLY A 56 -7.75 18.98 -2.52
CA GLY A 56 -7.17 18.87 -3.86
C GLY A 56 -6.10 17.79 -4.04
N SER A 57 -5.92 16.88 -3.08
CA SER A 57 -5.02 15.74 -3.28
C SER A 57 -5.48 14.86 -4.46
N THR A 58 -4.57 14.66 -5.41
CA THR A 58 -4.70 13.70 -6.51
C THR A 58 -4.06 12.35 -6.18
N SER A 59 -3.63 12.17 -4.93
CA SER A 59 -2.98 10.95 -4.44
C SER A 59 -4.01 10.02 -3.81
N THR A 60 -3.77 8.72 -3.93
CA THR A 60 -4.51 7.68 -3.21
C THR A 60 -3.53 6.79 -2.47
N ILE A 61 -3.94 6.23 -1.34
CA ILE A 61 -3.17 5.22 -0.62
C ILE A 61 -3.90 3.90 -0.73
N GLU A 62 -3.16 2.85 -1.05
CA GLU A 62 -3.69 1.50 -1.13
C GLU A 62 -3.10 0.61 -0.04
N THR A 63 -3.91 -0.32 0.44
CA THR A 63 -3.56 -1.28 1.47
C THR A 63 -2.50 -2.28 0.99
N THR A 64 -1.93 -3.04 1.93
CA THR A 64 -0.98 -4.11 1.65
C THR A 64 -1.53 -5.17 0.68
N TYR A 65 -2.86 -5.31 0.59
CA TYR A 65 -3.52 -6.24 -0.31
C TYR A 65 -3.38 -5.88 -1.80
N PHE A 66 -3.06 -4.64 -2.13
CA PHE A 66 -2.93 -4.17 -3.52
C PHE A 66 -1.95 -5.02 -4.35
N VAL A 67 -0.74 -5.24 -3.84
CA VAL A 67 0.27 -6.01 -4.58
C VAL A 67 -0.08 -7.49 -4.65
N LEU A 68 -0.73 -8.04 -3.62
CA LEU A 68 -1.23 -9.41 -3.65
C LEU A 68 -2.31 -9.59 -4.72
N ALA A 69 -3.21 -8.61 -4.85
CA ALA A 69 -4.24 -8.61 -5.88
C ALA A 69 -3.65 -8.47 -7.30
N LEU A 70 -2.58 -7.67 -7.47
CA LEU A 70 -1.85 -7.58 -8.74
C LEU A 70 -1.27 -8.93 -9.18
N ALA A 71 -0.61 -9.65 -8.27
CA ALA A 71 -0.05 -10.96 -8.57
C ALA A 71 -1.14 -11.96 -9.00
N GLN A 72 -2.29 -11.96 -8.31
CA GLN A 72 -3.43 -12.79 -8.67
C GLN A 72 -4.04 -12.40 -10.01
N ALA A 73 -4.18 -11.10 -10.28
CA ALA A 73 -4.69 -10.58 -11.55
C ALA A 73 -3.78 -10.95 -12.72
N TYR A 74 -2.46 -10.85 -12.54
CA TYR A 74 -1.48 -11.23 -13.53
C TYR A 74 -1.53 -12.73 -13.86
N SER A 75 -1.75 -13.57 -12.86
CA SER A 75 -1.85 -15.03 -13.04
C SER A 75 -3.07 -15.48 -13.87
N ASP A 76 -4.11 -14.65 -13.97
CA ASP A 76 -5.32 -14.95 -14.73
C ASP A 76 -5.89 -13.68 -15.42
N PRO A 77 -5.28 -13.24 -16.54
CA PRO A 77 -5.66 -12.00 -17.23
C PRO A 77 -7.11 -11.99 -17.74
N GLU A 78 -7.66 -13.15 -18.09
CA GLU A 78 -9.04 -13.25 -18.56
C GLU A 78 -10.04 -13.04 -17.41
N LYS A 79 -9.79 -13.64 -16.23
CA LYS A 79 -10.58 -13.33 -15.04
C LYS A 79 -10.34 -11.91 -14.56
N TYR A 80 -9.15 -11.35 -14.74
CA TYR A 80 -8.88 -9.96 -14.40
C TYR A 80 -9.86 -9.00 -15.09
N ARG A 81 -10.26 -9.26 -16.34
CA ARG A 81 -11.18 -8.38 -17.09
C ARG A 81 -12.63 -8.46 -16.60
N THR A 82 -13.07 -9.63 -16.15
CA THR A 82 -14.50 -9.92 -15.96
C THR A 82 -14.92 -10.11 -14.50
N SER A 83 -14.02 -10.63 -13.65
CA SER A 83 -14.34 -10.99 -12.28
C SER A 83 -14.62 -9.79 -11.40
N GLN A 84 -15.59 -9.94 -10.48
CA GLN A 84 -15.91 -8.94 -9.48
C GLN A 84 -14.79 -8.73 -8.45
N ARG A 85 -13.99 -9.79 -8.20
CA ARG A 85 -12.82 -9.75 -7.30
C ARG A 85 -11.84 -8.63 -7.67
N PHE A 86 -11.65 -8.38 -8.96
CA PHE A 86 -10.70 -7.40 -9.46
C PHE A 86 -11.36 -6.08 -9.89
N ARG A 87 -12.66 -5.89 -9.58
CA ARG A 87 -13.41 -4.68 -9.96
C ARG A 87 -12.72 -3.41 -9.42
N TRP A 88 -12.32 -3.43 -8.16
CA TRP A 88 -11.67 -2.30 -7.51
C TRP A 88 -10.34 -1.94 -8.19
N LEU A 89 -9.52 -2.95 -8.48
CA LEU A 89 -8.23 -2.79 -9.15
C LEU A 89 -8.38 -2.27 -10.60
N ARG A 90 -9.44 -2.67 -11.31
CA ARG A 90 -9.79 -2.08 -12.62
C ARG A 90 -10.27 -0.64 -12.51
N LYS A 91 -11.11 -0.34 -11.52
CA LYS A 91 -11.61 1.02 -11.26
C LYS A 91 -10.44 1.97 -10.95
N LEU A 92 -9.50 1.54 -10.13
CA LEU A 92 -8.28 2.30 -9.83
C LEU A 92 -7.48 2.63 -11.11
N GLY A 93 -7.26 1.63 -11.97
CA GLY A 93 -6.59 1.83 -13.26
C GLY A 93 -7.35 2.80 -14.17
N THR A 94 -8.68 2.73 -14.19
CA THR A 94 -9.53 3.67 -14.95
C THR A 94 -9.41 5.10 -14.41
N VAL A 95 -9.39 5.28 -13.09
CA VAL A 95 -9.19 6.59 -12.44
C VAL A 95 -7.85 7.20 -12.87
N PHE A 96 -6.78 6.41 -12.95
CA PHE A 96 -5.48 6.88 -13.45
C PHE A 96 -5.50 7.21 -14.94
N ALA A 97 -6.17 6.41 -15.75
CA ALA A 97 -6.33 6.67 -17.18
C ALA A 97 -7.11 7.97 -17.44
N MET A 98 -8.12 8.27 -16.61
CA MET A 98 -8.92 9.49 -16.66
C MET A 98 -8.21 10.72 -16.07
N ARG A 99 -7.08 10.54 -15.38
CA ARG A 99 -6.34 11.60 -14.66
C ARG A 99 -7.11 12.24 -13.48
N ASP A 100 -8.11 11.55 -12.96
CA ASP A 100 -8.84 11.96 -11.74
C ASP A 100 -8.00 11.80 -10.47
N ARG A 101 -7.06 10.85 -10.51
CA ARG A 101 -5.92 10.69 -9.59
C ARG A 101 -4.69 10.42 -10.42
N ASP A 102 -3.54 10.90 -9.98
CA ASP A 102 -2.27 10.74 -10.71
C ASP A 102 -1.16 10.14 -9.85
N ARG A 103 -1.41 9.90 -8.56
CA ARG A 103 -0.43 9.33 -7.64
C ARG A 103 -1.02 8.23 -6.77
N LEU A 104 -0.22 7.22 -6.50
CA LEU A 104 -0.52 6.13 -5.58
C LEU A 104 0.63 5.93 -4.61
N GLY A 105 0.32 5.75 -3.34
CA GLY A 105 1.23 5.20 -2.34
C GLY A 105 0.73 3.84 -1.86
N ALA A 106 1.64 2.91 -1.64
CA ALA A 106 1.37 1.62 -1.02
C ALA A 106 2.64 1.14 -0.31
N ILE A 107 2.49 0.07 0.47
CA ILE A 107 3.61 -0.69 1.00
C ILE A 107 3.50 -2.14 0.56
N VAL A 108 4.64 -2.80 0.48
CA VAL A 108 4.74 -4.17 -0.03
C VAL A 108 5.48 -5.02 0.97
N ASN A 109 4.91 -6.18 1.29
CA ASN A 109 5.63 -7.19 2.05
C ASN A 109 6.47 -8.05 1.12
N ILE A 110 7.78 -7.93 1.22
CA ILE A 110 8.75 -8.76 0.51
C ILE A 110 9.06 -9.96 1.41
N HIS A 111 8.86 -11.18 0.87
CA HIS A 111 9.13 -12.46 1.55
C HIS A 111 8.49 -12.64 2.93
N ASN A 112 7.39 -11.94 3.22
CA ASN A 112 6.68 -12.01 4.50
C ASN A 112 7.53 -11.57 5.71
N ASN A 113 8.58 -10.78 5.48
CA ASN A 113 9.53 -10.38 6.52
C ASN A 113 10.13 -8.98 6.31
N HIS A 114 9.71 -8.23 5.29
CA HIS A 114 10.31 -6.95 4.98
C HIS A 114 9.31 -6.03 4.29
N TRP A 115 9.03 -4.87 4.90
CA TRP A 115 8.13 -3.88 4.34
C TRP A 115 8.89 -2.82 3.55
N VAL A 116 8.44 -2.55 2.34
CA VAL A 116 9.03 -1.53 1.45
C VAL A 116 7.95 -0.58 0.95
N ALA A 117 8.33 0.67 0.72
CA ALA A 117 7.44 1.68 0.14
C ALA A 117 7.38 1.53 -1.39
N LEU A 118 6.19 1.69 -1.94
CA LEU A 118 5.93 1.74 -3.37
C LEU A 118 5.13 3.00 -3.68
N THR A 119 5.56 3.75 -4.68
CA THR A 119 4.81 4.91 -5.18
C THR A 119 4.64 4.82 -6.69
N ILE A 120 3.53 5.32 -7.21
CA ILE A 120 3.28 5.47 -8.64
C ILE A 120 2.99 6.95 -8.90
N ASP A 121 3.72 7.57 -9.82
CA ASP A 121 3.47 8.93 -10.31
C ASP A 121 3.13 8.80 -11.81
N CYS A 122 1.83 8.75 -12.11
CA CYS A 122 1.30 8.61 -13.47
C CYS A 122 1.57 9.86 -14.31
N THR A 123 1.80 11.02 -13.69
CA THR A 123 2.13 12.25 -14.42
C THR A 123 3.55 12.20 -14.98
N LYS A 124 4.47 11.56 -14.24
CA LYS A 124 5.87 11.38 -14.67
C LYS A 124 6.18 10.02 -15.27
N ASN A 125 5.22 9.09 -15.28
CA ASN A 125 5.42 7.68 -15.59
C ASN A 125 6.57 7.06 -14.77
N ILE A 126 6.55 7.31 -13.45
CA ILE A 126 7.58 6.80 -12.53
C ILE A 126 6.94 5.84 -11.53
N VAL A 127 7.60 4.70 -11.33
CA VAL A 127 7.40 3.86 -10.15
C VAL A 127 8.55 4.10 -9.18
N GLY A 128 8.24 4.55 -7.98
CA GLY A 128 9.20 4.72 -6.89
C GLY A 128 9.26 3.49 -6.00
N TYR A 129 10.45 3.04 -5.68
CA TYR A 129 10.71 1.92 -4.76
C TYR A 129 11.59 2.38 -3.61
N GLY A 130 11.08 2.28 -2.38
CA GLY A 130 11.76 2.74 -1.17
C GLY A 130 12.06 1.57 -0.26
N ASP A 131 13.35 1.23 -0.13
CA ASP A 131 13.81 0.13 0.70
C ASP A 131 14.87 0.61 1.70
N GLY A 132 14.58 0.45 3.00
CA GLY A 132 15.49 0.80 4.08
C GLY A 132 16.80 -0.01 4.10
N PHE A 133 16.82 -1.19 3.47
CA PHE A 133 18.02 -2.01 3.27
C PHE A 133 18.71 -1.78 1.92
N ARG A 134 18.19 -0.85 1.09
CA ARG A 134 18.71 -0.55 -0.26
C ARG A 134 18.71 -1.77 -1.19
N GLY A 135 17.76 -2.69 -0.98
CA GLY A 135 17.49 -3.77 -1.91
C GLY A 135 16.88 -3.26 -3.20
N LYS A 136 16.82 -4.15 -4.19
CA LYS A 136 16.15 -3.90 -5.47
C LYS A 136 14.74 -4.49 -5.42
N PRO A 137 13.78 -3.90 -6.14
CA PRO A 137 12.45 -4.49 -6.27
C PRO A 137 12.54 -5.90 -6.87
N PRO A 138 11.81 -6.89 -6.32
CA PRO A 138 11.77 -8.22 -6.91
C PRO A 138 11.25 -8.19 -8.35
N SER A 139 11.78 -9.05 -9.21
CA SER A 139 11.37 -9.13 -10.62
C SER A 139 9.88 -9.43 -10.81
N THR A 140 9.28 -10.18 -9.87
CA THR A 140 7.84 -10.48 -9.86
C THR A 140 7.01 -9.23 -9.60
N LEU A 141 7.42 -8.39 -8.65
CA LEU A 141 6.75 -7.10 -8.38
C LEU A 141 6.80 -6.20 -9.60
N HIS A 142 7.99 -6.08 -10.22
CA HIS A 142 8.17 -5.37 -11.49
C HIS A 142 7.18 -5.85 -12.56
N THR A 143 7.22 -7.15 -12.86
CA THR A 143 6.44 -7.75 -13.94
C THR A 143 4.93 -7.55 -13.73
N HIS A 144 4.43 -7.79 -12.52
CA HIS A 144 2.99 -7.67 -12.25
C HIS A 144 2.51 -6.22 -12.32
N LEU A 145 3.28 -5.29 -11.76
CA LEU A 145 2.91 -3.88 -11.74
C LEU A 145 3.03 -3.26 -13.13
N ASP A 146 4.13 -3.53 -13.86
CA ASP A 146 4.34 -3.03 -15.22
C ASP A 146 3.24 -3.54 -16.17
N TRP A 147 2.87 -4.83 -16.06
CA TRP A 147 1.72 -5.38 -16.80
C TRP A 147 0.45 -4.58 -16.50
N TRP A 148 0.11 -4.39 -15.23
CA TRP A 148 -1.12 -3.71 -14.85
C TRP A 148 -1.13 -2.24 -15.30
N LEU A 149 -0.02 -1.52 -15.12
CA LEU A 149 0.12 -0.13 -15.58
C LEU A 149 -0.05 -0.04 -17.11
N PHE A 150 0.59 -0.94 -17.85
CA PHE A 150 0.47 -0.98 -19.30
C PHE A 150 -0.96 -1.30 -19.76
N GLN A 151 -1.69 -2.18 -19.05
CA GLN A 151 -3.09 -2.48 -19.37
C GLN A 151 -4.00 -1.24 -19.32
N HIS A 152 -3.75 -0.29 -18.41
CA HIS A 152 -4.63 0.88 -18.22
C HIS A 152 -4.14 2.15 -18.88
N LEU A 153 -2.82 2.33 -18.96
CA LEU A 153 -2.21 3.59 -19.40
C LEU A 153 -1.52 3.46 -20.76
N GLY A 154 -1.26 2.24 -21.24
CA GLY A 154 -0.63 1.98 -22.54
C GLY A 154 0.79 2.53 -22.67
N VAL A 155 1.44 2.88 -21.56
CA VAL A 155 2.80 3.43 -21.52
C VAL A 155 3.66 2.69 -20.52
N GLU A 156 4.96 2.64 -20.79
CA GLU A 156 5.94 2.07 -19.88
C GLU A 156 6.31 3.07 -18.77
N PHE A 157 6.60 2.54 -17.59
CA PHE A 157 7.01 3.33 -16.43
C PHE A 157 8.48 3.11 -16.14
N THR A 158 9.15 4.18 -15.72
CA THR A 158 10.54 4.11 -15.26
C THR A 158 10.59 3.85 -13.76
N TRP A 159 11.31 2.82 -13.34
CA TRP A 159 11.54 2.53 -11.93
C TRP A 159 12.67 3.37 -11.37
N LYS A 160 12.47 3.93 -10.18
CA LYS A 160 13.45 4.75 -9.47
C LYS A 160 13.47 4.40 -7.99
N ASP A 161 14.65 4.45 -7.41
CA ASP A 161 14.78 4.44 -5.96
C ASP A 161 14.22 5.75 -5.40
N ILE A 162 13.40 5.67 -4.36
CA ILE A 162 12.98 6.84 -3.58
C ILE A 162 13.75 6.87 -2.25
N PRO A 163 14.04 8.06 -1.71
CA PRO A 163 14.72 8.17 -0.42
C PRO A 163 13.96 7.41 0.68
N ALA A 164 14.62 6.44 1.29
CA ALA A 164 14.16 5.73 2.48
C ALA A 164 15.21 5.87 3.59
N ALA A 165 14.75 6.04 4.82
CA ALA A 165 15.65 6.01 5.97
C ALA A 165 16.31 4.63 6.06
N LYS A 166 17.63 4.61 6.31
CA LYS A 166 18.35 3.34 6.41
C LYS A 166 17.88 2.61 7.66
N GLN A 167 17.42 1.36 7.48
CA GLN A 167 17.14 0.47 8.60
C GLN A 167 18.46 -0.12 9.13
N HIS A 168 18.63 -0.08 10.45
CA HIS A 168 19.87 -0.48 11.12
C HIS A 168 19.76 -1.79 11.91
N ASN A 169 18.56 -2.36 12.02
CA ASN A 169 18.23 -3.52 12.83
C ASN A 169 17.47 -4.58 12.03
#